data_AF-A0AAD5T794-F1
#
_entry.id   AF-A0AAD5T794-F1
#
_cell.length_a   1.000
_cell.length_b   1.000
_cell.length_c   1.000
_cell.angle_alpha   90.00
_cell.angle_beta   90.00
_cell.angle_gamma   90.00
#
_symmetry.space_group_name_H-M   'P 1'
#
loop_
_entity.id
_entity.type
_entity.pdbx_description
1 polymer ?
#
loop_
_entity_poly.entity_id
_entity_poly.type
_entity_poly.pdbx_seq_one_letter_code
_entity_poly.pdbx_strand_id
1 'polypeptide(L)'
;MKLDSKIPFSENFPRAKVIAIDQDPAAIMCAKQMAVDYANRVLPVRGKFGNLAELLKKNFGMSGQCIDGIVFDIGVSSYQIDQGYRGFSIRNDGPLDMRMCADKLYGEKFDELANSTVTAEYVVNSYVGKRKTKRNDTNSKIDFLEKDLATMIFEYGDERKSRRIARAIVQARERNPIKTTSQLAAIIGKGAGKYLDSIHPATRTFQALRIYVNDELAELSRGLAQATDLLKPFGSLVAVTFHSHEDRIVKRFLRKESGKVEGLGLRYHKASGPGGYRGIDAYRRTRGLTQEAKSIAEMEIAYENDTEALTFRKVGNIELMEQEKSKMANNETNQLVRMVIRTKKAISASSDEIADNSRARSAKLRVGMRKS
;
A
#
# COMPACT_ATOMS: atom_id res chain seq x y z
N MET A 1 7.95 12.97 -12.25
CA MET A 1 9.14 12.66 -13.05
C MET A 1 8.78 12.93 -14.49
N LYS A 2 9.35 13.97 -15.11
CA LYS A 2 9.33 14.06 -16.58
C LYS A 2 10.08 12.82 -17.08
N LEU A 3 9.44 11.97 -17.86
CA LEU A 3 10.05 10.79 -18.48
C LEU A 3 10.92 11.22 -19.68
N ASP A 4 11.77 12.23 -19.49
CA ASP A 4 12.67 12.78 -20.52
C ASP A 4 14.12 12.27 -20.40
N SER A 5 14.40 11.30 -19.54
CA SER A 5 15.75 10.74 -19.43
C SER A 5 15.69 9.24 -19.66
N LYS A 6 16.26 8.82 -20.79
CA LYS A 6 16.68 7.46 -21.17
C LYS A 6 16.65 6.47 -20.01
N ILE A 7 16.07 5.29 -20.21
CA ILE A 7 16.25 4.16 -19.28
C ILE A 7 17.76 3.95 -19.08
N PRO A 8 18.33 4.26 -17.89
CA PRO A 8 19.79 4.28 -17.68
C PRO A 8 20.43 2.91 -17.91
N PHE A 9 19.63 1.85 -17.82
CA PHE A 9 20.08 0.48 -17.97
C PHE A 9 20.42 0.10 -19.42
N SER A 10 19.96 0.87 -20.42
CA SER A 10 20.19 0.52 -21.82
C SER A 10 21.66 0.60 -22.24
N GLU A 11 22.40 1.59 -21.76
CA GLU A 11 23.82 1.80 -22.05
C GLU A 11 24.71 0.92 -21.14
N ASN A 12 24.41 0.84 -19.84
CA ASN A 12 25.24 0.10 -18.86
C ASN A 12 24.91 -1.40 -18.75
N PHE A 13 23.72 -1.84 -19.18
CA PHE A 13 23.26 -3.23 -19.10
C PHE A 13 22.59 -3.65 -20.42
N PRO A 14 23.38 -3.82 -21.51
CA PRO A 14 22.85 -3.99 -22.86
C PRO A 14 21.98 -5.24 -23.06
N ARG A 15 22.11 -6.25 -22.18
CA ARG A 15 21.35 -7.50 -22.22
C ARG A 15 20.21 -7.56 -21.19
N ALA A 16 20.06 -6.56 -20.33
CA ALA A 16 18.99 -6.56 -19.34
C ALA A 16 17.62 -6.43 -20.01
N LYS A 17 16.67 -7.24 -19.52
CA LYS A 17 15.24 -7.10 -19.80
C LYS A 17 14.54 -6.56 -18.57
N VAL A 18 13.55 -5.69 -18.76
CA VAL A 18 12.78 -5.05 -17.70
C VAL A 18 11.32 -5.44 -17.88
N ILE A 19 10.75 -6.10 -16.87
CA ILE A 19 9.31 -6.32 -16.79
C ILE A 19 8.71 -5.13 -16.05
N ALA A 20 7.99 -4.28 -16.78
CA ALA A 20 7.42 -3.04 -16.25
C ALA A 20 5.95 -3.29 -15.88
N ILE A 21 5.67 -3.38 -14.58
CA ILE A 21 4.32 -3.64 -14.04
C ILE A 21 3.73 -2.33 -13.52
N ASP A 22 2.56 -1.95 -14.02
CA ASP A 22 1.79 -0.84 -13.49
C ASP A 22 0.28 -1.10 -13.64
N GLN A 23 -0.50 -0.59 -12.70
CA GLN A 23 -1.97 -0.63 -12.79
C GLN A 23 -2.51 0.53 -13.63
N ASP A 24 -1.76 1.62 -13.77
CA ASP A 24 -2.16 2.82 -14.49
C ASP A 24 -2.07 2.61 -16.02
N PRO A 25 -3.18 2.76 -16.78
CA PRO A 25 -3.15 2.70 -18.24
C PRO A 25 -2.14 3.66 -18.86
N ALA A 26 -1.99 4.88 -18.35
CA ALA A 26 -1.08 5.87 -18.92
C ALA A 26 0.38 5.40 -18.81
N ALA A 27 0.75 4.82 -17.66
CA ALA A 27 2.09 4.25 -17.45
C ALA A 27 2.34 3.06 -18.38
N ILE A 28 1.35 2.20 -18.58
CA ILE A 28 1.44 1.07 -19.52
C ILE A 28 1.61 1.55 -20.97
N MET A 29 0.95 2.64 -21.37
CA MET A 29 1.13 3.21 -22.70
C MET A 29 2.55 3.77 -22.88
N CYS A 30 3.09 4.46 -21.88
CA CYS A 30 4.49 4.88 -21.90
C CYS A 30 5.44 3.68 -21.99
N ALA A 31 5.21 2.62 -21.21
CA ALA A 31 6.04 1.40 -21.24
C ALA A 31 5.95 0.68 -22.59
N LYS A 32 4.80 0.67 -23.26
CA LYS A 32 4.65 0.14 -24.63
C LYS A 32 5.47 0.93 -25.64
N GLN A 33 5.50 2.26 -25.53
CA GLN A 33 6.38 3.08 -26.37
C GLN A 33 7.84 2.73 -26.12
N MET A 34 8.25 2.63 -24.85
CA MET A 34 9.61 2.21 -24.49
C MET A 34 9.95 0.80 -25.01
N ALA A 35 8.99 -0.12 -25.09
CA ALA A 35 9.22 -1.44 -25.67
C ALA A 35 9.67 -1.35 -27.13
N VAL A 36 9.09 -0.41 -27.90
CA VAL A 36 9.51 -0.11 -29.29
C VAL A 36 10.90 0.50 -29.29
N ASP A 37 11.11 1.53 -28.49
CA ASP A 37 12.36 2.32 -28.46
C ASP A 37 13.58 1.48 -28.02
N TYR A 38 13.35 0.43 -27.21
CA TYR A 38 14.39 -0.42 -26.64
C TYR A 38 14.37 -1.87 -27.16
N ALA A 39 13.93 -2.09 -28.40
CA ALA A 39 13.98 -3.37 -29.10
C ALA A 39 13.39 -4.54 -28.28
N ASN A 40 12.21 -4.33 -27.70
CA ASN A 40 11.47 -5.28 -26.87
C ASN A 40 12.19 -5.77 -25.60
N ARG A 41 13.15 -4.98 -25.08
CA ARG A 41 13.75 -5.26 -23.77
C ARG A 41 12.90 -4.78 -22.60
N VAL A 42 11.98 -3.84 -22.85
CA VAL A 42 10.93 -3.47 -21.89
C VAL A 42 9.70 -4.30 -22.19
N LEU A 43 9.18 -5.00 -21.19
CA LEU A 43 8.04 -5.92 -21.27
C LEU A 43 6.91 -5.36 -20.39
N PRO A 44 5.97 -4.59 -20.96
CA PRO A 44 4.88 -3.97 -20.20
C PRO A 44 3.85 -5.00 -19.75
N VAL A 45 3.46 -4.96 -18.49
CA VAL A 45 2.41 -5.82 -17.92
C VAL A 45 1.44 -4.97 -17.12
N ARG A 46 0.18 -4.90 -17.55
CA ARG A 46 -0.86 -4.22 -16.80
C ARG A 46 -1.28 -5.09 -15.61
N GLY A 47 -1.21 -4.54 -14.40
CA GLY A 47 -1.66 -5.24 -13.20
C GLY A 47 -1.21 -4.59 -11.91
N LYS A 48 -1.74 -5.06 -10.80
CA LYS A 48 -1.28 -4.65 -9.48
C LYS A 48 -0.03 -5.43 -9.10
N PHE A 49 1.01 -4.73 -8.65
CA PHE A 49 2.25 -5.37 -8.23
C PHE A 49 2.06 -6.25 -6.97
N GLY A 50 0.93 -6.16 -6.25
CA GLY A 50 0.59 -7.14 -5.22
C GLY A 50 0.41 -8.56 -5.75
N ASN A 51 0.34 -8.77 -7.08
CA ASN A 51 0.13 -10.06 -7.74
C ASN A 51 1.33 -10.48 -8.62
N LEU A 52 2.57 -10.11 -8.28
CA LEU A 52 3.77 -10.37 -9.11
C LEU A 52 3.85 -11.81 -9.64
N ALA A 53 3.67 -12.81 -8.78
CA ALA A 53 3.85 -14.22 -9.16
C ALA A 53 2.83 -14.67 -10.21
N GLU A 54 1.56 -14.27 -10.03
CA GLU A 54 0.50 -14.54 -11.00
C GLU A 54 0.77 -13.81 -12.32
N LEU A 55 1.14 -12.52 -12.26
CA LEU A 55 1.46 -11.71 -13.43
C LEU A 55 2.61 -12.31 -14.25
N LEU A 56 3.69 -12.74 -13.58
CA LEU A 56 4.83 -13.39 -14.24
C LEU A 56 4.46 -14.75 -14.86
N LYS A 57 3.71 -15.57 -14.12
CA LYS A 57 3.27 -16.88 -14.61
C LYS A 57 2.35 -16.75 -15.83
N LYS A 58 1.35 -15.87 -15.75
CA LYS A 58 0.37 -15.66 -16.82
C LYS A 58 0.98 -15.08 -18.09
N ASN A 59 1.87 -14.10 -17.96
CA ASN A 59 2.41 -13.38 -19.12
C ASN A 59 3.66 -14.04 -19.72
N PHE A 60 4.46 -14.77 -18.91
CA PHE A 60 5.77 -15.29 -19.34
C PHE A 60 6.03 -16.75 -18.97
N GLY A 61 5.10 -17.44 -18.31
CA GLY A 61 5.33 -18.79 -17.79
C GLY A 61 6.41 -18.85 -16.70
N MET A 62 6.78 -17.71 -16.12
CA MET A 62 7.85 -17.61 -15.13
C MET A 62 7.31 -17.86 -13.72
N SER A 63 8.02 -18.67 -12.93
CA SER A 63 7.68 -18.97 -11.54
C SER A 63 8.93 -19.32 -10.74
N GLY A 64 8.81 -19.28 -9.40
CA GLY A 64 9.93 -19.53 -8.50
C GLY A 64 10.99 -18.43 -8.58
N GLN A 65 12.23 -18.78 -8.23
CA GLN A 65 13.36 -17.85 -8.15
C GLN A 65 13.88 -17.50 -9.55
N CYS A 66 13.23 -16.56 -10.23
CA CYS A 66 13.42 -16.30 -11.65
C CYS A 66 13.82 -14.85 -11.97
N ILE A 67 13.87 -13.95 -10.98
CA ILE A 67 14.14 -12.52 -11.15
C ILE A 67 15.47 -12.10 -10.51
N ASP A 68 16.34 -11.42 -11.26
CA ASP A 68 17.65 -10.96 -10.76
C ASP A 68 17.55 -9.71 -9.86
N GLY A 69 16.50 -8.91 -10.03
CA GLY A 69 16.25 -7.74 -9.19
C GLY A 69 14.85 -7.18 -9.36
N ILE A 70 14.33 -6.59 -8.29
CA ILE A 70 13.01 -5.96 -8.24
C ILE A 70 13.17 -4.54 -7.69
N VAL A 71 12.56 -3.57 -8.37
CA VAL A 71 12.48 -2.18 -7.92
C VAL A 71 11.03 -1.82 -7.68
N PHE A 72 10.72 -1.36 -6.49
CA PHE A 72 9.44 -0.78 -6.12
C PHE A 72 9.61 0.74 -6.01
N ASP A 73 9.02 1.49 -6.93
CA ASP A 73 8.84 2.94 -6.79
C ASP A 73 7.41 3.18 -6.31
N ILE A 74 7.23 3.32 -5.00
CA ILE A 74 5.91 3.31 -4.38
C ILE A 74 5.35 4.72 -4.34
N GLY A 75 4.12 4.90 -4.79
CA GLY A 75 3.39 6.17 -4.64
C GLY A 75 2.64 6.53 -5.92
N VAL A 76 2.44 7.82 -6.12
CA VAL A 76 1.74 8.37 -7.29
C VAL A 76 2.70 9.00 -8.28
N SER A 77 2.41 8.88 -9.57
CA SER A 77 3.18 9.54 -10.62
C SER A 77 2.93 11.06 -10.66
N SER A 78 3.75 11.82 -11.40
CA SER A 78 3.45 13.23 -11.72
C SER A 78 2.24 13.33 -12.61
N TYR A 79 2.13 12.46 -13.60
CA TYR A 79 0.96 12.40 -14.46
C TYR A 79 -0.35 12.32 -13.66
N GLN A 80 -0.44 11.44 -12.67
CA GLN A 80 -1.64 11.31 -11.82
C GLN A 80 -2.00 12.59 -11.03
N ILE A 81 -1.00 13.33 -10.53
CA ILE A 81 -1.22 14.56 -9.75
C ILE A 81 -1.50 15.76 -10.66
N ASP A 82 -0.75 15.89 -11.74
CA ASP A 82 -0.77 17.07 -12.60
C ASP A 82 -2.07 17.11 -13.43
N GLN A 83 -2.58 15.94 -13.82
CA GLN A 83 -3.85 15.79 -14.52
C GLN A 83 -5.04 15.93 -13.56
N GLY A 84 -5.63 17.14 -13.48
CA GLY A 84 -6.77 17.42 -12.60
C GLY A 84 -7.93 16.42 -12.75
N TYR A 85 -8.20 15.95 -13.96
CA TYR A 85 -9.28 14.98 -14.24
C TYR A 85 -9.10 13.61 -13.56
N ARG A 86 -7.88 13.28 -13.07
CA ARG A 86 -7.60 12.04 -12.33
C ARG A 86 -8.02 12.13 -10.85
N GLY A 87 -8.25 13.33 -10.33
CA GLY A 87 -8.80 13.55 -8.99
C GLY A 87 -7.81 13.39 -7.82
N PHE A 88 -6.50 13.35 -8.08
CA PHE A 88 -5.48 13.27 -7.03
C PHE A 88 -5.05 14.64 -6.49
N SER A 89 -5.26 15.71 -7.28
CA SER A 89 -4.76 17.04 -6.97
C SER A 89 -5.67 17.81 -6.03
N ILE A 90 -5.06 18.52 -5.08
CA ILE A 90 -5.72 19.55 -4.26
C ILE A 90 -5.75 20.89 -5.00
N ARG A 91 -4.80 21.13 -5.91
CA ARG A 91 -4.62 22.41 -6.60
C ARG A 91 -5.40 22.48 -7.90
N ASN A 92 -5.39 21.40 -8.66
CA ASN A 92 -6.08 21.30 -9.94
C ASN A 92 -7.43 20.63 -9.70
N ASP A 93 -8.53 21.39 -9.85
CA ASP A 93 -9.87 20.84 -9.62
C ASP A 93 -10.18 19.71 -10.62
N GLY A 94 -10.98 18.75 -10.17
CA GLY A 94 -11.42 17.63 -11.00
C GLY A 94 -12.36 16.69 -10.25
N PRO A 95 -12.86 15.64 -10.92
CA PRO A 95 -13.75 14.67 -10.31
C PRO A 95 -13.04 13.94 -9.17
N LEU A 96 -13.78 13.60 -8.12
CA LEU A 96 -13.23 12.92 -6.95
C LEU A 96 -13.08 11.41 -7.23
N ASP A 97 -12.04 11.03 -7.96
CA ASP A 97 -11.79 9.63 -8.37
C ASP A 97 -10.68 8.95 -7.53
N MET A 98 -9.43 9.40 -7.69
CA MET A 98 -8.23 8.86 -7.00
C MET A 98 -7.87 7.40 -7.28
N ARG A 99 -8.52 6.70 -8.23
CA ARG A 99 -8.08 5.36 -8.64
C ARG A 99 -6.84 5.45 -9.55
N MET A 100 -5.78 4.75 -9.17
CA MET A 100 -4.55 4.65 -9.98
C MET A 100 -4.79 3.85 -11.26
N CYS A 101 -5.65 2.83 -11.21
CA CYS A 101 -5.95 1.95 -12.34
C CYS A 101 -6.91 2.54 -13.39
N ALA A 102 -7.52 3.69 -13.10
CA ALA A 102 -8.50 4.34 -13.96
C ALA A 102 -7.93 5.62 -14.59
N ASP A 103 -8.16 5.75 -15.89
CA ASP A 103 -7.90 6.98 -16.63
C ASP A 103 -8.93 7.12 -17.75
N LYS A 104 -9.74 8.18 -17.68
CA LYS A 104 -10.86 8.42 -18.60
C LYS A 104 -10.39 8.61 -20.05
N LEU A 105 -9.14 9.02 -20.28
CA LEU A 105 -8.61 9.17 -21.64
C LEU A 105 -8.47 7.84 -22.38
N TYR A 106 -8.43 6.74 -21.64
CA TYR A 106 -8.24 5.39 -22.19
C TYR A 106 -9.48 4.49 -21.95
N GLY A 107 -10.62 5.08 -21.57
CA GLY A 107 -11.84 4.41 -21.09
C GLY A 107 -12.36 3.24 -21.94
N GLU A 108 -13.02 2.29 -21.26
CA GLU A 108 -13.54 0.98 -21.71
C GLU A 108 -12.50 -0.10 -22.06
N LYS A 109 -11.36 0.23 -22.67
CA LYS A 109 -10.35 -0.79 -23.06
C LYS A 109 -9.58 -1.42 -21.89
N PHE A 110 -9.80 -0.93 -20.67
CA PHE A 110 -8.94 -1.17 -19.53
C PHE A 110 -9.71 -1.32 -18.21
N ASP A 111 -11.04 -1.43 -18.30
CA ASP A 111 -11.98 -1.18 -17.19
C ASP A 111 -12.17 -2.34 -16.23
N GLU A 112 -11.76 -3.58 -16.55
CA GLU A 112 -11.97 -4.72 -15.64
C GLU A 112 -11.39 -4.48 -14.23
N LEU A 113 -10.18 -3.91 -14.16
CA LEU A 113 -9.53 -3.58 -12.88
C LEU A 113 -10.17 -2.34 -12.21
N ALA A 114 -10.66 -1.38 -12.99
CA ALA A 114 -11.28 -0.16 -12.49
C ALA A 114 -12.70 -0.42 -11.95
N ASN A 115 -13.43 -1.34 -12.57
CA ASN A 115 -14.81 -1.70 -12.23
C ASN A 115 -14.92 -2.45 -10.89
N SER A 116 -13.84 -3.08 -10.44
CA SER A 116 -13.78 -3.74 -9.13
C SER A 116 -13.31 -2.80 -8.00
N THR A 117 -13.18 -1.50 -8.25
CA THR A 117 -12.63 -0.54 -7.27
C THR A 117 -13.58 0.62 -7.00
N VAL A 118 -13.57 1.11 -5.76
CA VAL A 118 -14.37 2.25 -5.34
C VAL A 118 -13.66 3.56 -5.68
N THR A 119 -14.41 4.60 -6.04
CA THR A 119 -13.86 5.95 -6.18
C THR A 119 -13.78 6.66 -4.83
N ALA A 120 -12.96 7.70 -4.72
CA ALA A 120 -12.98 8.59 -3.57
C ALA A 120 -14.36 9.27 -3.40
N GLU A 121 -15.06 9.58 -4.50
CA GLU A 121 -16.45 10.06 -4.49
C GLU A 121 -17.37 9.05 -3.79
N TYR A 122 -17.25 7.77 -4.13
CA TYR A 122 -18.02 6.71 -3.47
C TYR A 122 -17.69 6.67 -1.97
N VAL A 123 -16.41 6.67 -1.59
CA VAL A 123 -15.99 6.60 -0.18
C VAL A 123 -16.58 7.76 0.64
N VAL A 124 -16.50 9.00 0.14
CA VAL A 124 -16.99 10.15 0.91
C VAL A 124 -18.51 10.26 0.93
N ASN A 125 -19.21 9.84 -0.13
CA ASN A 125 -20.66 10.00 -0.23
C ASN A 125 -21.47 8.79 0.23
N SER A 126 -20.90 7.58 0.28
CA SER A 126 -21.68 6.37 0.50
C SER A 126 -22.16 6.25 1.93
N TYR A 127 -23.49 6.33 2.06
CA TYR A 127 -24.22 6.10 3.30
C TYR A 127 -25.67 5.76 3.00
N VAL A 128 -26.08 4.53 3.31
CA VAL A 128 -27.49 4.20 3.49
C VAL A 128 -27.86 4.69 4.89
N GLY A 129 -28.57 5.83 4.96
CA GLY A 129 -29.30 6.22 6.18
C GLY A 129 -30.32 5.15 6.58
N LYS A 130 -31.20 5.42 7.56
CA LYS A 130 -32.27 4.50 8.03
C LYS A 130 -33.34 4.10 6.95
N ARG A 131 -33.00 3.98 5.68
CA ARG A 131 -33.84 3.34 4.67
C ARG A 131 -33.78 1.83 4.90
N LYS A 132 -34.92 1.24 5.27
CA LYS A 132 -35.17 -0.21 5.22
C LYS A 132 -34.83 -0.70 3.81
N THR A 133 -33.67 -1.29 3.61
CA THR A 133 -33.34 -1.97 2.36
C THR A 133 -34.10 -3.29 2.31
N LYS A 134 -34.81 -3.54 1.20
CA LYS A 134 -35.33 -4.87 0.88
C LYS A 134 -34.13 -5.81 0.73
N ARG A 135 -34.20 -6.96 1.38
CA ARG A 135 -33.10 -7.84 1.80
C ARG A 135 -32.31 -8.57 0.69
N ASN A 136 -32.43 -8.19 -0.59
CA ASN A 136 -32.00 -9.04 -1.72
C ASN A 136 -30.98 -8.44 -2.71
N ASP A 137 -30.29 -7.34 -2.39
CA ASP A 137 -29.24 -6.83 -3.29
C ASP A 137 -27.88 -7.49 -2.94
N THR A 138 -27.42 -8.40 -3.79
CA THR A 138 -26.19 -9.20 -3.62
C THR A 138 -24.90 -8.39 -3.86
N ASN A 139 -25.01 -7.16 -4.37
CA ASN A 139 -23.91 -6.22 -4.39
C ASN A 139 -23.84 -5.51 -3.02
N SER A 140 -23.01 -6.05 -2.12
CA SER A 140 -22.78 -5.49 -0.78
C SER A 140 -22.16 -4.08 -0.87
N LYS A 141 -22.99 -3.06 -1.09
CA LYS A 141 -22.60 -1.65 -0.99
C LYS A 141 -22.08 -1.39 0.42
N ILE A 142 -20.83 -0.98 0.53
CA ILE A 142 -20.21 -0.61 1.80
C ILE A 142 -20.66 0.81 2.15
N ASP A 143 -21.25 0.96 3.34
CA ASP A 143 -21.57 2.26 3.92
C ASP A 143 -20.39 2.81 4.71
N PHE A 144 -20.08 4.08 4.50
CA PHE A 144 -19.05 4.79 5.27
C PHE A 144 -19.73 5.70 6.29
N LEU A 145 -19.80 5.26 7.55
CA LEU A 145 -20.28 6.08 8.65
C LEU A 145 -19.26 7.17 9.00
N GLU A 146 -19.68 8.19 9.77
CA GLU A 146 -18.75 9.21 10.30
C GLU A 146 -17.53 8.58 11.00
N LYS A 147 -17.77 7.51 11.78
CA LYS A 147 -16.71 6.78 12.48
C LYS A 147 -15.74 6.10 11.52
N ASP A 148 -16.23 5.47 10.46
CA ASP A 148 -15.37 4.78 9.49
C ASP A 148 -14.50 5.78 8.72
N LEU A 149 -15.07 6.92 8.31
CA LEU A 149 -14.31 8.02 7.71
C LEU A 149 -13.26 8.59 8.67
N ALA A 150 -13.62 8.81 9.94
CA ALA A 150 -12.70 9.32 10.94
C ALA A 150 -11.54 8.35 11.21
N THR A 151 -11.81 7.05 11.26
CA THR A 151 -10.79 6.00 11.42
C THR A 151 -9.84 6.00 10.22
N MET A 152 -10.37 5.93 9.00
CA MET A 152 -9.56 5.93 7.77
C MET A 152 -8.66 7.17 7.68
N ILE A 153 -9.21 8.36 7.93
CA ILE A 153 -8.45 9.63 7.90
C ILE A 153 -7.35 9.66 8.96
N PHE A 154 -7.61 9.10 10.15
CA PHE A 154 -6.63 9.02 11.22
C PHE A 154 -5.49 8.05 10.88
N GLU A 155 -5.84 6.82 10.49
CA GLU A 155 -4.89 5.71 10.35
C GLU A 155 -4.00 5.84 9.11
N TYR A 156 -4.55 6.32 7.99
CA TYR A 156 -3.79 6.45 6.75
C TYR A 156 -3.26 7.87 6.50
N GLY A 157 -3.87 8.87 7.13
CA GLY A 157 -3.47 10.27 6.99
C GLY A 157 -2.60 10.80 8.12
N ASP A 158 -2.47 10.10 9.26
CA ASP A 158 -1.89 10.65 10.50
C ASP A 158 -2.55 12.01 10.90
N GLU A 159 -3.86 12.15 10.66
CA GLU A 159 -4.62 13.40 10.87
C GLU A 159 -5.35 13.40 12.22
N ARG A 160 -4.85 14.19 13.18
CA ARG A 160 -5.39 14.27 14.54
C ARG A 160 -6.80 14.86 14.61
N LYS A 161 -7.15 15.71 13.65
CA LYS A 161 -8.48 16.34 13.53
C LYS A 161 -9.46 15.47 12.74
N SER A 162 -9.14 14.19 12.49
CA SER A 162 -9.93 13.26 11.68
C SER A 162 -11.41 13.26 12.00
N ARG A 163 -11.79 13.22 13.29
CA ARG A 163 -13.20 13.24 13.74
C ARG A 163 -13.94 14.50 13.29
N ARG A 164 -13.32 15.67 13.40
CA ARG A 164 -13.93 16.95 12.97
C ARG A 164 -14.06 17.01 11.46
N ILE A 165 -13.05 16.53 10.73
CA ILE A 165 -13.05 16.47 9.27
C ILE A 165 -14.14 15.51 8.78
N ALA A 166 -14.21 14.30 9.33
CA ALA A 166 -15.23 13.31 9.01
C ALA A 166 -16.64 13.85 9.24
N ARG A 167 -16.88 14.51 10.39
CA ARG A 167 -18.16 15.18 10.65
C ARG A 167 -18.50 16.23 9.59
N ALA A 168 -17.53 17.06 9.20
CA ALA A 168 -17.74 18.08 8.18
C ALA A 168 -18.09 17.45 6.81
N ILE A 169 -17.43 16.34 6.44
CA ILE A 169 -17.73 15.56 5.23
C ILE A 169 -19.15 14.99 5.29
N VAL A 170 -19.55 14.38 6.41
CA VAL A 170 -20.90 13.81 6.58
C VAL A 170 -21.99 14.88 6.53
N GLN A 171 -21.78 16.01 7.20
CA GLN A 171 -22.74 17.13 7.14
C GLN A 171 -22.86 17.73 5.74
N ALA A 172 -21.75 17.76 4.98
CA ALA A 172 -21.76 18.29 3.62
C ALA A 172 -22.47 17.34 2.65
N ARG A 173 -22.17 16.03 2.70
CA ARG A 173 -22.78 15.04 1.80
C ARG A 173 -24.29 14.86 2.02
N GLU A 174 -24.78 15.10 3.24
CA GLU A 174 -26.22 15.11 3.54
C GLU A 174 -26.97 16.22 2.80
N ARG A 175 -26.30 17.33 2.48
CA ARG A 175 -26.89 18.45 1.75
C ARG A 175 -26.79 18.24 0.25
N ASN A 176 -25.59 17.92 -0.25
CA ASN A 176 -25.31 17.67 -1.65
C ASN A 176 -24.16 16.68 -1.79
N PRO A 177 -24.19 15.75 -2.76
CA PRO A 177 -23.05 14.89 -3.05
C PRO A 177 -21.78 15.69 -3.33
N ILE A 178 -20.67 15.26 -2.75
CA ILE A 178 -19.33 15.85 -2.92
C ILE A 178 -18.71 15.23 -4.17
N LYS A 179 -18.56 16.01 -5.24
CA LYS A 179 -18.18 15.48 -6.57
C LYS A 179 -16.76 15.86 -7.00
N THR A 180 -16.20 16.94 -6.47
CA THR A 180 -14.89 17.44 -6.92
C THR A 180 -13.87 17.54 -5.80
N THR A 181 -12.59 17.54 -6.19
CA THR A 181 -11.48 17.69 -5.26
C THR A 181 -11.51 19.05 -4.55
N SER A 182 -11.86 20.15 -5.23
CA SER A 182 -11.96 21.48 -4.59
C SER A 182 -13.10 21.56 -3.58
N GLN A 183 -14.24 20.93 -3.89
CA GLN A 183 -15.36 20.84 -2.94
C GLN A 183 -14.91 20.13 -1.66
N LEU A 184 -14.28 18.97 -1.80
CA LEU A 184 -13.78 18.21 -0.66
C LEU A 184 -12.71 18.99 0.12
N ALA A 185 -11.75 19.62 -0.57
CA ALA A 185 -10.70 20.42 0.06
C ALA A 185 -11.27 21.58 0.90
N ALA A 186 -12.29 22.28 0.38
CA ALA A 186 -12.98 23.34 1.10
C ALA A 186 -13.71 22.84 2.35
N ILE A 187 -14.37 21.67 2.26
CA ILE A 187 -15.04 21.02 3.39
C ILE A 187 -14.03 20.62 4.48
N ILE A 188 -12.91 20.02 4.08
CA ILE A 188 -11.83 19.65 5.00
C ILE A 188 -11.26 20.89 5.67
N GLY A 189 -11.04 21.98 4.92
CA GLY A 189 -10.58 23.26 5.47
C GLY A 189 -11.48 23.80 6.58
N LYS A 190 -12.81 23.73 6.39
CA LYS A 190 -13.80 24.10 7.42
C LYS A 190 -13.74 23.18 8.65
N GLY A 191 -13.63 21.86 8.44
CA GLY A 191 -13.57 20.88 9.53
C GLY A 191 -12.28 20.96 10.36
N ALA A 192 -11.14 21.12 9.69
CA ALA A 192 -9.82 21.20 10.31
C ALA A 192 -9.60 22.56 11.01
N GLY A 193 -10.23 23.65 10.57
CA GLY A 193 -10.03 24.99 11.11
C GLY A 193 -8.60 25.50 10.87
N LYS A 194 -8.11 26.42 11.73
CA LYS A 194 -6.74 26.94 11.63
C LYS A 194 -5.72 25.78 11.69
N TYR A 195 -4.91 25.67 10.65
CA TYR A 195 -3.85 24.68 10.52
C TYR A 195 -2.52 25.37 10.84
N LEU A 196 -1.81 24.87 11.85
CA LEU A 196 -0.54 25.44 12.30
C LEU A 196 0.65 24.89 11.48
N ASP A 197 0.42 23.82 10.73
CA ASP A 197 1.45 23.19 9.91
C ASP A 197 1.61 23.92 8.56
N SER A 198 2.81 23.84 7.99
CA SER A 198 3.14 24.43 6.68
C SER A 198 2.52 23.73 5.47
N ILE A 199 1.77 22.64 5.70
CA ILE A 199 1.10 21.87 4.65
C ILE A 199 -0.38 22.24 4.55
N HIS A 200 -0.95 22.12 3.35
CA HIS A 200 -2.36 22.37 3.12
C HIS A 200 -3.23 21.45 4.01
N PRO A 201 -4.32 21.94 4.64
CA PRO A 201 -5.13 21.16 5.58
C PRO A 201 -5.72 19.86 5.00
N ALA A 202 -6.00 19.87 3.70
CA ALA A 202 -6.55 18.71 3.00
C ALA A 202 -5.52 17.61 2.67
N THR A 203 -4.21 17.89 2.74
CA THR A 203 -3.15 16.97 2.26
C THR A 203 -3.23 15.60 2.90
N ARG A 204 -3.37 15.53 4.23
CA ARG A 204 -3.43 14.25 4.95
C ARG A 204 -4.71 13.47 4.67
N THR A 205 -5.83 14.15 4.47
CA THR A 205 -7.10 13.50 4.13
C THR A 205 -7.09 12.96 2.70
N PHE A 206 -6.52 13.69 1.75
CA PHE A 206 -6.33 13.23 0.37
C PHE A 206 -5.39 12.02 0.32
N GLN A 207 -4.29 12.05 1.07
CA GLN A 207 -3.41 10.89 1.23
C GLN A 207 -4.16 9.69 1.78
N ALA A 208 -4.98 9.87 2.82
CA ALA A 208 -5.74 8.78 3.43
C ALA A 208 -6.73 8.15 2.45
N LEU A 209 -7.49 8.97 1.71
CA LEU A 209 -8.42 8.50 0.68
C LEU A 209 -7.71 7.74 -0.42
N ARG A 210 -6.56 8.26 -0.89
CA ARG A 210 -5.75 7.63 -1.93
C ARG A 210 -5.26 6.24 -1.50
N ILE A 211 -4.70 6.14 -0.30
CA ILE A 211 -4.25 4.89 0.30
C ILE A 211 -5.39 3.89 0.40
N TYR A 212 -6.57 4.34 0.86
CA TYR A 212 -7.76 3.49 0.99
C TYR A 212 -8.27 2.99 -0.37
N VAL A 213 -8.48 3.90 -1.33
CA VAL A 213 -9.04 3.59 -2.66
C VAL A 213 -8.18 2.59 -3.42
N ASN A 214 -6.86 2.68 -3.27
CA ASN A 214 -5.92 1.84 -4.02
C ASN A 214 -5.37 0.66 -3.20
N ASP A 215 -5.81 0.49 -1.95
CA ASP A 215 -5.31 -0.52 -1.01
C ASP A 215 -3.77 -0.52 -0.90
N GLU A 216 -3.14 0.68 -0.94
CA GLU A 216 -1.70 0.84 -1.22
C GLU A 216 -0.80 0.09 -0.23
N LEU A 217 -1.14 0.11 1.06
CA LEU A 217 -0.32 -0.52 2.10
C LEU A 217 -0.38 -2.04 2.06
N ALA A 218 -1.55 -2.60 1.75
CA ALA A 218 -1.71 -4.05 1.65
C ALA A 218 -1.15 -4.57 0.32
N GLU A 219 -1.32 -3.82 -0.78
CA GLU A 219 -0.62 -4.06 -2.05
C GLU A 219 0.90 -4.10 -1.85
N LEU A 220 1.49 -3.12 -1.17
CA LEU A 220 2.91 -3.11 -0.80
C LEU A 220 3.32 -4.36 -0.02
N SER A 221 2.53 -4.75 0.98
CA SER A 221 2.82 -5.91 1.81
C SER A 221 2.78 -7.22 1.00
N ARG A 222 1.78 -7.40 0.12
CA ARG A 222 1.67 -8.56 -0.78
C ARG A 222 2.80 -8.61 -1.81
N GLY A 223 3.12 -7.46 -2.41
CA GLY A 223 4.19 -7.35 -3.40
C GLY A 223 5.56 -7.66 -2.82
N LEU A 224 5.87 -7.15 -1.62
CA LEU A 224 7.12 -7.46 -0.92
C LEU A 224 7.23 -8.96 -0.61
N ALA A 225 6.17 -9.58 -0.10
CA ALA A 225 6.17 -11.02 0.20
C ALA A 225 6.50 -11.86 -1.05
N GLN A 226 5.82 -11.59 -2.17
CA GLN A 226 6.06 -12.31 -3.43
C GLN A 226 7.43 -12.00 -4.04
N ALA A 227 7.93 -10.77 -3.89
CA ALA A 227 9.26 -10.40 -4.37
C ALA A 227 10.35 -11.30 -3.78
N THR A 228 10.27 -11.62 -2.47
CA THR A 228 11.24 -12.52 -1.83
C THR A 228 11.14 -13.96 -2.32
N ASP A 229 10.00 -14.41 -2.83
CA ASP A 229 9.87 -15.74 -3.46
C ASP A 229 10.43 -15.76 -4.89
N LEU A 230 10.28 -14.65 -5.61
CA LEU A 230 10.65 -14.50 -7.02
C LEU A 230 12.13 -14.19 -7.27
N LEU A 231 12.82 -13.55 -6.33
CA LEU A 231 14.22 -13.17 -6.50
C LEU A 231 15.12 -14.42 -6.60
N LYS A 232 16.07 -14.44 -7.52
CA LYS A 232 17.16 -15.43 -7.53
C LYS A 232 18.07 -15.28 -6.31
N PRO A 233 18.87 -16.29 -5.97
CA PRO A 233 19.99 -16.13 -5.05
C PRO A 233 20.80 -14.89 -5.43
N PHE A 234 21.15 -14.06 -4.45
CA PHE A 234 21.85 -12.78 -4.65
C PHE A 234 21.05 -11.69 -5.38
N GLY A 235 19.79 -11.93 -5.72
CA GLY A 235 18.93 -10.92 -6.34
C GLY A 235 18.61 -9.76 -5.40
N SER A 236 18.48 -8.55 -5.95
CA SER A 236 18.28 -7.33 -5.15
C SER A 236 16.82 -6.87 -5.13
N LEU A 237 16.32 -6.49 -3.96
CA LEU A 237 15.08 -5.75 -3.76
C LEU A 237 15.43 -4.31 -3.43
N VAL A 238 14.97 -3.37 -4.25
CA VAL A 238 15.06 -1.94 -4.00
C VAL A 238 13.65 -1.40 -3.80
N ALA A 239 13.42 -0.63 -2.75
CA ALA A 239 12.14 0.03 -2.51
C ALA A 239 12.36 1.51 -2.21
N VAL A 240 11.69 2.37 -2.97
CA VAL A 240 11.61 3.82 -2.78
C VAL A 240 10.22 4.14 -2.24
N THR A 241 10.17 4.83 -1.12
CA THR A 241 8.93 5.17 -0.39
C THR A 241 8.88 6.66 -0.11
N PHE A 242 7.69 7.27 -0.05
CA PHE A 242 7.56 8.72 0.13
C PHE A 242 6.85 9.10 1.42
N HIS A 243 6.21 8.15 2.12
CA HIS A 243 5.62 8.44 3.42
C HIS A 243 5.94 7.40 4.51
N SER A 244 5.63 7.79 5.75
CA SER A 244 6.00 7.07 6.97
C SER A 244 5.44 5.64 7.02
N HIS A 245 4.20 5.43 6.59
CA HIS A 245 3.56 4.11 6.58
C HIS A 245 4.26 3.12 5.65
N GLU A 246 4.53 3.50 4.40
CA GLU A 246 5.28 2.67 3.43
C GLU A 246 6.68 2.32 3.94
N ASP A 247 7.46 3.32 4.35
CA ASP A 247 8.83 3.14 4.86
C ASP A 247 8.84 2.19 6.07
N ARG A 248 7.82 2.27 6.93
CA ARG A 248 7.66 1.37 8.08
C ARG A 248 7.40 -0.07 7.64
N ILE A 249 6.55 -0.29 6.63
CA ILE A 249 6.27 -1.62 6.08
C ILE A 249 7.55 -2.23 5.49
N VAL A 250 8.23 -1.50 4.59
CA VAL A 250 9.48 -1.97 3.97
C VAL A 250 10.55 -2.26 5.03
N LYS A 251 10.73 -1.36 6.00
CA LYS A 251 11.70 -1.57 7.09
C LYS A 251 11.38 -2.80 7.93
N ARG A 252 10.10 -2.99 8.31
CA ARG A 252 9.67 -4.15 9.10
C ARG A 252 9.86 -5.44 8.32
N PHE A 253 9.49 -5.43 7.04
CA PHE A 253 9.66 -6.54 6.13
C PHE A 253 11.13 -6.95 6.02
N LEU A 254 12.03 -6.03 5.65
CA LEU A 254 13.45 -6.34 5.49
C LEU A 254 14.10 -6.84 6.80
N ARG A 255 13.68 -6.34 7.96
CA ARG A 255 14.13 -6.85 9.26
C ARG A 255 13.65 -8.27 9.56
N LYS A 256 12.37 -8.55 9.27
CA LYS A 256 11.77 -9.88 9.41
C LYS A 256 12.53 -10.89 8.55
N GLU A 257 12.67 -10.60 7.26
CA GLU A 257 13.35 -11.48 6.30
C GLU A 257 14.87 -11.62 6.56
N SER A 258 15.46 -10.71 7.34
CA SER A 258 16.86 -10.82 7.77
C SER A 258 17.06 -11.55 9.10
N GLY A 259 16.02 -12.19 9.66
CA GLY A 259 16.05 -12.86 10.98
C GLY A 259 16.29 -11.91 12.16
N LYS A 260 16.17 -10.60 11.97
CA LYS A 260 16.34 -9.62 13.05
C LYS A 260 15.01 -9.37 13.73
N VAL A 261 14.63 -10.27 14.62
CA VAL A 261 13.48 -10.07 15.52
C VAL A 261 14.02 -9.46 16.81
N GLU A 262 13.62 -8.22 17.13
CA GLU A 262 13.67 -7.78 18.53
C GLU A 262 12.78 -6.56 18.80
N GLY A 263 12.15 -6.62 19.98
CA GLY A 263 11.60 -5.52 20.77
C GLY A 263 10.77 -4.51 19.99
N LEU A 264 9.51 -4.82 19.72
CA LEU A 264 8.55 -3.81 19.33
C LEU A 264 8.46 -2.79 20.47
N GLY A 265 9.21 -1.69 20.35
CA GLY A 265 8.89 -0.39 20.93
C GLY A 265 7.59 0.14 20.34
N LEU A 266 6.54 -0.69 20.36
CA LEU A 266 5.18 -0.23 20.46
C LEU A 266 5.19 0.63 21.72
N ARG A 267 5.22 1.95 21.54
CA ARG A 267 4.26 2.73 22.30
C ARG A 267 2.91 2.11 21.94
N TYR A 268 2.53 1.07 22.67
CA TYR A 268 1.13 0.81 22.93
C TYR A 268 0.65 2.15 23.44
N HIS A 269 0.00 2.93 22.56
CA HIS A 269 -1.07 3.75 23.06
C HIS A 269 -2.00 2.74 23.70
N LYS A 270 -1.88 2.55 25.02
CA LYS A 270 -3.00 2.12 25.83
C LYS A 270 -4.15 2.95 25.28
N ALA A 271 -5.13 2.28 24.67
CA ALA A 271 -6.43 2.86 24.43
C ALA A 271 -7.01 3.14 25.82
N SER A 272 -6.56 4.25 26.43
CA SER A 272 -7.20 4.87 27.59
C SER A 272 -8.41 5.62 27.04
N GLY A 273 -9.37 4.87 26.52
CA GLY A 273 -10.66 5.33 26.05
C GLY A 273 -11.65 4.21 26.37
N PRO A 274 -12.80 4.51 26.98
CA PRO A 274 -13.71 3.48 27.46
C PRO A 274 -14.32 2.75 26.25
N GLY A 275 -14.09 1.44 26.18
CA GLY A 275 -14.67 0.57 25.16
C GLY A 275 -13.62 -0.16 24.34
N GLY A 276 -13.26 -1.37 24.78
CA GLY A 276 -12.39 -2.27 24.04
C GLY A 276 -12.96 -2.62 22.66
N TYR A 277 -12.09 -2.60 21.67
CA TYR A 277 -12.35 -3.14 20.34
C TYR A 277 -11.18 -4.05 19.94
N ARG A 278 -11.17 -5.27 20.48
CA ARG A 278 -10.63 -6.43 19.77
C ARG A 278 -11.81 -7.05 19.03
N GLY A 279 -11.69 -7.29 17.72
CA GLY A 279 -12.59 -8.22 17.02
C GLY A 279 -13.41 -7.71 15.84
N ILE A 280 -13.33 -6.45 15.40
CA ILE A 280 -14.14 -5.98 14.24
C ILE A 280 -13.35 -6.01 12.91
N ASP A 281 -12.02 -5.91 12.93
CA ASP A 281 -11.18 -5.82 11.71
C ASP A 281 -10.99 -7.13 10.94
N ALA A 282 -11.17 -8.28 11.60
CA ALA A 282 -11.13 -9.58 10.94
C ALA A 282 -12.46 -9.92 10.27
N TYR A 283 -13.59 -9.59 10.91
CA TYR A 283 -14.94 -9.94 10.43
C TYR A 283 -15.40 -9.10 9.22
N ARG A 284 -14.86 -7.88 9.05
CA ARG A 284 -15.18 -7.02 7.89
C ARG A 284 -14.37 -7.39 6.63
N ARG A 285 -13.17 -7.96 6.78
CA ARG A 285 -12.30 -8.38 5.65
C ARG A 285 -12.81 -9.60 4.89
N THR A 286 -13.64 -10.44 5.50
CA THR A 286 -14.08 -11.73 4.93
C THR A 286 -15.33 -11.66 4.05
N ARG A 287 -16.01 -10.50 3.97
CA ARG A 287 -17.13 -10.33 3.02
C ARG A 287 -16.59 -9.95 1.64
N GLY A 288 -16.55 -10.96 0.76
CA GLY A 288 -16.18 -10.82 -0.65
C GLY A 288 -14.96 -11.64 -1.08
N LEU A 289 -14.29 -12.31 -0.15
CA LEU A 289 -13.12 -13.16 -0.43
C LEU A 289 -13.54 -14.55 -0.94
N THR A 290 -12.75 -15.09 -1.87
CA THR A 290 -12.84 -16.49 -2.33
C THR A 290 -12.60 -17.45 -1.17
N GLN A 291 -13.07 -18.70 -1.30
CA GLN A 291 -13.04 -19.69 -0.22
C GLN A 291 -11.61 -19.94 0.34
N GLU A 292 -10.57 -19.86 -0.52
CA GLU A 292 -9.15 -19.97 -0.12
C GLU A 292 -8.66 -18.75 0.67
N ALA A 293 -9.11 -17.54 0.34
CA ALA A 293 -8.73 -16.34 1.08
C ALA A 293 -9.41 -16.26 2.46
N LYS A 294 -10.57 -16.91 2.62
CA LYS A 294 -11.18 -17.13 3.95
C LYS A 294 -10.36 -18.08 4.81
N SER A 295 -9.89 -19.21 4.26
CA SER A 295 -9.10 -20.17 5.04
C SER A 295 -7.75 -19.60 5.49
N ILE A 296 -7.14 -18.72 4.69
CA ILE A 296 -5.89 -18.02 5.07
C ILE A 296 -6.14 -17.03 6.21
N ALA A 297 -7.20 -16.24 6.14
CA ALA A 297 -7.56 -15.30 7.20
C ALA A 297 -7.96 -16.02 8.52
N GLU A 298 -8.65 -17.16 8.42
CA GLU A 298 -8.99 -18.00 9.57
C GLU A 298 -7.77 -18.67 10.20
N MET A 299 -6.78 -19.10 9.40
CA MET A 299 -5.49 -19.58 9.89
C MET A 299 -4.70 -18.50 10.63
N GLU A 300 -4.70 -17.26 10.12
CA GLU A 300 -3.97 -16.13 10.73
C GLU A 300 -4.55 -15.78 12.12
N ILE A 301 -5.88 -15.90 12.29
CA ILE A 301 -6.59 -15.69 13.56
C ILE A 301 -6.35 -16.85 14.55
N ALA A 302 -6.31 -18.09 14.06
CA ALA A 302 -6.02 -19.26 14.90
C ALA A 302 -4.60 -19.19 15.51
N TYR A 303 -3.63 -18.72 14.71
CA TYR A 303 -2.23 -18.58 15.14
C TYR A 303 -2.04 -17.51 16.23
N GLU A 304 -2.80 -16.41 16.18
CA GLU A 304 -2.76 -15.36 17.22
C GLU A 304 -3.38 -15.82 18.55
N ASN A 305 -4.40 -16.67 18.51
CA ASN A 305 -5.04 -17.19 19.73
C ASN A 305 -4.23 -18.30 20.42
N ASP A 306 -3.53 -19.16 19.65
CA ASP A 306 -2.65 -20.19 20.22
C ASP A 306 -1.43 -19.59 20.95
N THR A 307 -0.95 -18.42 20.52
CA THR A 307 0.11 -17.70 21.24
C THR A 307 -0.31 -17.16 22.60
N GLU A 308 -1.59 -16.89 22.84
CA GLU A 308 -2.09 -16.49 24.18
C GLU A 308 -2.31 -17.71 25.10
N ALA A 309 -2.63 -18.88 24.55
CA ALA A 309 -2.89 -20.12 25.31
C ALA A 309 -1.62 -20.82 25.84
N LEU A 310 -0.48 -20.63 25.18
CA LEU A 310 0.80 -21.23 25.58
C LEU A 310 1.47 -20.55 26.79
N THR A 311 0.97 -19.40 27.24
CA THR A 311 1.55 -18.64 28.36
C THR A 311 1.11 -19.11 29.75
N PHE A 312 0.20 -20.10 29.85
CA PHE A 312 -0.30 -20.64 31.12
C PHE A 312 -0.32 -22.17 31.13
N ARG A 313 0.86 -22.80 31.22
CA ARG A 313 1.09 -24.11 31.90
C ARG A 313 2.48 -24.65 31.56
N LYS A 314 3.41 -24.53 32.51
CA LYS A 314 4.24 -25.62 33.06
C LYS A 314 5.42 -25.01 33.81
N VAL A 315 5.29 -24.97 35.13
CA VAL A 315 6.41 -24.89 36.06
C VAL A 315 6.97 -26.31 36.19
N GLY A 316 8.27 -26.47 35.96
CA GLY A 316 9.01 -27.72 36.21
C GLY A 316 9.89 -28.14 35.04
N ASN A 317 11.20 -28.05 35.24
CA ASN A 317 12.32 -28.34 34.32
C ASN A 317 12.55 -27.32 33.18
N ILE A 318 13.09 -26.16 33.56
CA ILE A 318 13.37 -25.02 32.67
C ILE A 318 14.76 -25.13 32.01
N GLU A 319 15.79 -25.62 32.69
CA GLU A 319 17.18 -25.51 32.18
C GLU A 319 17.54 -26.46 31.01
N LEU A 320 17.05 -27.71 31.02
CA LEU A 320 17.33 -28.67 29.93
C LEU A 320 16.50 -28.37 28.67
N MET A 321 15.25 -27.93 28.84
CA MET A 321 14.40 -27.50 27.71
C MET A 321 14.85 -26.16 27.12
N GLU A 322 15.44 -25.24 27.89
CA GLU A 322 15.97 -23.98 27.36
C GLU A 322 17.19 -24.19 26.47
N GLN A 323 18.06 -25.15 26.81
CA GLN A 323 19.23 -25.47 25.98
C GLN A 323 18.84 -26.17 24.67
N GLU A 324 17.85 -27.07 24.69
CA GLU A 324 17.34 -27.71 23.48
C GLU A 324 16.47 -26.76 22.64
N LYS A 325 15.64 -25.91 23.26
CA LYS A 325 14.91 -24.83 22.57
C LYS A 325 15.85 -23.80 21.97
N SER A 326 16.95 -23.45 22.62
CA SER A 326 17.94 -22.51 22.08
C SER A 326 18.69 -23.09 20.88
N LYS A 327 18.97 -24.41 20.89
CA LYS A 327 19.56 -25.11 19.73
C LYS A 327 18.57 -25.30 18.58
N MET A 328 17.32 -25.68 18.85
CA MET A 328 16.26 -25.80 17.83
C MET A 328 15.85 -24.44 17.26
N ALA A 329 15.67 -23.43 18.10
CA ALA A 329 15.40 -22.05 17.68
C ALA A 329 16.56 -21.50 16.87
N ASN A 330 17.83 -21.72 17.23
CA ASN A 330 18.95 -21.27 16.40
C ASN A 330 19.02 -21.97 15.04
N ASN A 331 18.63 -23.24 14.94
CA ASN A 331 18.62 -23.97 13.67
C ASN A 331 17.44 -23.55 12.75
N GLU A 332 16.24 -23.36 13.31
CA GLU A 332 15.08 -22.84 12.59
C GLU A 332 15.28 -21.36 12.20
N THR A 333 15.85 -20.53 13.09
CA THR A 333 16.12 -19.11 12.83
C THR A 333 17.17 -18.93 11.73
N ASN A 334 18.14 -19.85 11.59
CA ASN A 334 19.13 -19.80 10.51
C ASN A 334 18.56 -20.24 9.14
N GLN A 335 17.52 -21.09 9.13
CA GLN A 335 16.73 -21.44 7.94
C GLN A 335 15.74 -20.34 7.52
N LEU A 336 15.35 -19.44 8.43
CA LEU A 336 14.38 -18.36 8.20
C LEU A 336 14.98 -17.06 7.62
N VAL A 337 16.32 -16.93 7.56
CA VAL A 337 16.97 -15.72 7.01
C VAL A 337 17.01 -15.80 5.48
N ARG A 338 16.10 -15.09 4.83
CA ARG A 338 15.98 -15.04 3.37
C ARG A 338 16.69 -13.84 2.75
N MET A 339 16.95 -12.78 3.51
CA MET A 339 17.54 -11.53 3.00
C MET A 339 18.67 -10.95 3.86
N VAL A 340 19.60 -10.26 3.19
CA VAL A 340 20.63 -9.42 3.77
C VAL A 340 20.27 -7.95 3.54
N ILE A 341 20.13 -7.19 4.62
CA ILE A 341 19.87 -5.73 4.54
C ILE A 341 21.14 -5.03 4.07
N ARG A 342 21.07 -4.33 2.92
CA ARG A 342 22.19 -3.54 2.39
C ARG A 342 22.17 -2.08 2.87
N THR A 343 20.99 -1.55 3.20
CA THR A 343 20.83 -0.19 3.75
C THR A 343 20.35 -0.23 5.20
N LYS A 344 21.26 -0.07 6.17
CA LYS A 344 20.88 -0.01 7.60
C LYS A 344 20.00 1.20 7.92
N LYS A 345 20.33 2.35 7.32
CA LYS A 345 19.52 3.58 7.32
C LYS A 345 18.94 3.77 5.91
N ALA A 346 17.78 4.40 5.82
CA ALA A 346 17.25 4.77 4.51
C ALA A 346 18.19 5.78 3.84
N ILE A 347 18.35 5.66 2.53
CA ILE A 347 19.06 6.63 1.71
C ILE A 347 18.04 7.70 1.30
N SER A 348 18.35 8.96 1.57
CA SER A 348 17.52 10.12 1.21
C SER A 348 18.10 10.79 -0.04
N ALA A 349 17.25 11.52 -0.77
CA ALA A 349 17.67 12.38 -1.87
C ALA A 349 18.68 13.44 -1.43
N SER A 350 19.58 13.84 -2.34
CA SER A 350 20.53 14.93 -2.10
C SER A 350 19.82 16.29 -2.16
N SER A 351 20.47 17.35 -1.65
CA SER A 351 19.93 18.71 -1.74
C SER A 351 19.70 19.16 -3.19
N ASP A 352 20.62 18.80 -4.09
CA ASP A 352 20.53 19.13 -5.52
C ASP A 352 19.36 18.39 -6.18
N GLU A 353 19.18 17.11 -5.87
CA GLU A 353 18.04 16.32 -6.37
C GLU A 353 16.70 16.89 -5.87
N ILE A 354 16.66 17.39 -4.63
CA ILE A 354 15.46 18.03 -4.07
C ILE A 354 15.17 19.38 -4.71
N ALA A 355 16.21 20.12 -5.12
CA ALA A 355 16.07 21.39 -5.84
C ALA A 355 15.46 21.16 -7.23
N ASP A 356 15.96 20.15 -7.95
CA ASP A 356 15.46 19.78 -9.28
C ASP A 356 14.08 19.10 -9.21
N ASN A 357 13.85 18.31 -8.17
CA ASN A 357 12.62 17.56 -7.96
C ASN A 357 12.19 17.64 -6.50
N SER A 358 11.37 18.64 -6.18
CA SER A 358 10.82 18.84 -4.83
C SER A 358 10.08 17.63 -4.24
N ARG A 359 9.63 16.68 -5.07
CA ARG A 359 8.95 15.44 -4.62
C ARG A 359 9.91 14.41 -4.04
N ALA A 360 11.20 14.49 -4.39
CA ALA A 360 12.24 13.63 -3.83
C ALA A 360 12.53 13.94 -2.35
N ARG A 361 12.05 15.09 -1.84
CA ARG A 361 12.26 15.54 -0.45
C ARG A 361 11.89 14.50 0.61
N SER A 362 10.83 13.73 0.38
CA SER A 362 10.36 12.71 1.32
C SER A 362 10.74 11.28 0.90
N ALA A 363 11.46 11.13 -0.21
CA ALA A 363 11.88 9.85 -0.72
C ALA A 363 12.86 9.16 0.23
N LYS A 364 12.64 7.87 0.46
CA LYS A 364 13.47 7.00 1.27
C LYS A 364 13.69 5.70 0.51
N LEU A 365 14.94 5.45 0.16
CA LEU A 365 15.37 4.24 -0.53
C LEU A 365 15.90 3.21 0.48
N ARG A 366 15.46 1.97 0.32
CA ARG A 366 15.95 0.80 1.06
C ARG A 366 16.30 -0.34 0.12
N VAL A 367 17.37 -1.06 0.45
CA VAL A 367 17.87 -2.21 -0.32
C VAL A 367 18.02 -3.43 0.56
N GLY A 368 17.44 -4.54 0.10
CA GLY A 368 17.69 -5.90 0.58
C GLY A 368 18.24 -6.75 -0.55
N MET A 369 19.00 -7.79 -0.22
CA MET A 369 19.52 -8.76 -1.19
C MET A 369 19.17 -10.16 -0.73
N ARG A 370 18.64 -10.99 -1.61
CA ARG A 370 18.33 -12.39 -1.29
C ARG A 370 19.62 -13.13 -0.93
N LYS A 371 19.57 -13.95 0.13
CA LYS A 371 20.65 -14.85 0.49
C LYS A 371 20.78 -15.97 -0.57
N SER A 372 21.93 -16.65 -0.59
CA SER A 372 22.22 -17.80 -1.45
C SER A 372 21.15 -18.88 -1.36
#